data_AF-A0A3D1WGY3-F1
#
_entry.id   AF-A0A3D1WGY3-F1
#
_cell.length_a   1.000
_cell.length_b   1.000
_cell.length_c   1.000
_cell.angle_alpha   90.00
_cell.angle_beta   90.00
_cell.angle_gamma   90.00
#
_symmetry.space_group_name_H-M   'P 1'
#
loop_
_entity.id
_entity.type
_entity.pdbx_description
1 polymer ?
#
loop_
_entity_poly.entity_id
_entity_poly.type
_entity_poly.pdbx_seq_one_letter_code
_entity_poly.pdbx_strand_id
1 'polypeptide(L)'
;MKKKDYIFNMTNLICSRVKFQAPKNAENVNFETLINQGIDLTKPVFFYENRLSPVMAKCFYNAQKKLDFNLVFTHSQPHSRKLNFIISDDENLKKLNVNYRSSSNYNPVASENYIMFNGKKAKQTLCNYFYDGFLEDNGINCFVRECVLSGRGIYLEFLNTTNSEKSVNFEINLPLEKGYYTFEKLLHAIKITHLFSGERMFFNFSSKANKFCFSCVDGVENCAYPKVNISCNLRLKPYQKQHYFYNFGSEKFMLNSMEEIEAYFAQSKRKTCEIFDVKIDTKFKDINNKINYILPEKIYMAWLKGKNDIKSEKEYLNLRKRFILKANSGFVLNEYDNINSLKIFNGSIYKEVLVIKNCDEKAIEHLGTKLSKNAKNLLISQRDLSSKNVPICIV
;
A
#
# COMPACT_ATOMS: atom_id res chain seq x y z
N MET A 1 -27.27 4.18 -6.52
CA MET A 1 -27.87 4.23 -5.17
C MET A 1 -29.19 4.99 -5.23
N LYS A 2 -30.25 4.55 -4.54
CA LYS A 2 -31.53 5.29 -4.51
C LYS A 2 -31.38 6.56 -3.66
N LYS A 3 -32.12 7.62 -4.00
CA LYS A 3 -32.07 8.93 -3.29
C LYS A 3 -32.32 8.82 -1.78
N LYS A 4 -33.20 7.91 -1.35
CA LYS A 4 -33.53 7.69 0.07
C LYS A 4 -32.33 7.13 0.85
N ASP A 5 -31.66 6.14 0.28
CA ASP A 5 -30.49 5.49 0.90
C ASP A 5 -29.31 6.48 0.97
N TYR A 6 -29.12 7.29 -0.09
CA TYR A 6 -28.17 8.39 -0.08
C TYR A 6 -28.40 9.32 1.10
N ILE A 7 -29.64 9.82 1.29
CA ILE A 7 -29.96 10.77 2.36
C ILE A 7 -29.71 10.16 3.74
N PHE A 8 -30.13 8.91 3.95
CA PHE A 8 -29.93 8.21 5.22
C PHE A 8 -28.44 8.06 5.56
N ASN A 9 -27.65 7.54 4.61
CA ASN A 9 -26.22 7.30 4.79
C ASN A 9 -25.46 8.62 5.03
N MET A 10 -25.76 9.65 4.25
CA MET A 10 -25.12 10.96 4.40
C MET A 10 -25.51 11.65 5.71
N THR A 11 -26.76 11.54 6.14
CA THR A 11 -27.20 12.09 7.45
C THR A 11 -26.41 11.45 8.60
N ASN A 12 -26.36 10.13 8.66
CA ASN A 12 -25.67 9.41 9.74
C ASN A 12 -24.19 9.74 9.78
N LEU A 13 -23.61 9.96 8.63
CA LEU A 13 -22.21 10.29 8.49
C LEU A 13 -21.87 11.72 8.91
N ILE A 14 -22.69 12.71 8.54
CA ILE A 14 -22.58 14.06 9.11
C ILE A 14 -22.63 13.97 10.63
N CYS A 15 -23.57 13.17 11.18
CA CYS A 15 -23.66 12.97 12.61
C CYS A 15 -22.43 12.32 13.23
N SER A 16 -21.88 11.26 12.62
CA SER A 16 -20.66 10.62 13.10
C SER A 16 -19.48 11.61 13.11
N ARG A 17 -19.33 12.41 12.05
CA ARG A 17 -18.27 13.42 11.99
C ARG A 17 -18.39 14.44 13.13
N VAL A 18 -19.58 15.00 13.34
CA VAL A 18 -19.86 15.93 14.44
C VAL A 18 -19.56 15.29 15.81
N LYS A 19 -19.92 14.02 16.03
CA LYS A 19 -19.69 13.31 17.31
C LYS A 19 -18.23 13.04 17.62
N PHE A 20 -17.44 12.65 16.63
CA PHE A 20 -16.13 12.03 16.87
C PHE A 20 -14.94 12.95 16.59
N GLN A 21 -15.16 14.15 16.04
CA GLN A 21 -14.11 15.16 15.88
C GLN A 21 -14.44 16.37 16.77
N ALA A 22 -14.15 16.21 18.06
CA ALA A 22 -14.14 17.33 19.00
C ALA A 22 -13.05 18.33 18.59
N PRO A 23 -13.24 19.64 18.85
CA PRO A 23 -12.20 20.64 18.67
C PRO A 23 -10.95 20.22 19.48
N LYS A 24 -9.87 19.87 18.79
CA LYS A 24 -8.54 19.86 19.40
C LYS A 24 -8.09 21.31 19.51
N ASN A 25 -7.58 21.70 20.68
CA ASN A 25 -6.98 23.01 20.94
C ASN A 25 -6.09 23.40 19.75
N ALA A 26 -6.54 24.40 18.98
CA ALA A 26 -5.81 24.91 17.85
C ALA A 26 -4.97 26.10 18.33
N GLU A 27 -3.65 25.97 18.23
CA GLU A 27 -2.73 27.09 18.48
C GLU A 27 -2.94 28.17 17.40
N ASN A 28 -2.85 29.44 17.77
CA ASN A 28 -2.92 30.60 16.87
C ASN A 28 -4.26 30.83 16.15
N VAL A 29 -5.38 30.54 16.81
CA VAL A 29 -6.74 30.89 16.34
C VAL A 29 -7.27 32.10 17.12
N ASN A 30 -7.73 33.13 16.41
CA ASN A 30 -8.45 34.24 17.04
C ASN A 30 -9.92 33.85 17.28
N PHE A 31 -10.22 33.39 18.49
CA PHE A 31 -11.56 32.95 18.89
C PHE A 31 -12.59 34.09 18.96
N GLU A 32 -12.14 35.33 19.23
CA GLU A 32 -13.03 36.49 19.32
C GLU A 32 -13.67 36.81 17.97
N THR A 33 -12.89 36.74 16.88
CA THR A 33 -13.39 36.91 15.52
C THR A 33 -14.46 35.86 15.17
N LEU A 34 -14.28 34.62 15.61
CA LEU A 34 -15.23 33.53 15.33
C LEU A 34 -16.54 33.70 16.11
N ILE A 35 -16.47 34.10 17.38
CA ILE A 35 -17.65 34.41 18.21
C ILE A 35 -18.45 35.55 17.58
N ASN A 36 -17.77 36.61 17.12
CA ASN A 36 -18.41 37.76 16.47
C ASN A 36 -19.11 37.39 15.15
N GLN A 37 -18.73 36.28 14.53
CA GLN A 37 -19.39 35.72 13.35
C GLN A 37 -20.55 34.77 13.70
N GLY A 38 -20.89 34.64 14.97
CA GLY A 38 -21.98 33.78 15.46
C GLY A 38 -21.60 32.31 15.62
N ILE A 39 -20.31 31.97 15.63
CA ILE A 39 -19.84 30.60 15.85
C ILE A 39 -19.85 30.31 17.34
N ASP A 40 -20.66 29.33 17.72
CA ASP A 40 -20.71 28.84 19.10
C ASP A 40 -19.55 27.86 19.35
N LEU A 41 -18.51 28.33 20.05
CA LEU A 41 -17.31 27.53 20.31
C LEU A 41 -17.56 26.30 21.19
N THR A 42 -18.72 26.19 21.84
CA THR A 42 -19.11 24.98 22.59
C THR A 42 -19.54 23.84 21.68
N LYS A 43 -19.79 24.13 20.41
CA LYS A 43 -20.29 23.18 19.42
C LYS A 43 -19.24 22.87 18.35
N PRO A 44 -19.21 21.63 17.82
CA PRO A 44 -18.41 21.31 16.64
C PRO A 44 -18.76 22.23 15.46
N VAL A 45 -17.80 22.54 14.59
CA VAL A 45 -17.97 23.44 13.44
C VAL A 45 -17.93 22.66 12.14
N PHE A 46 -19.06 22.37 11.51
CA PHE A 46 -19.11 21.79 10.17
C PHE A 46 -18.92 22.84 9.06
N PHE A 47 -17.70 23.06 8.58
CA PHE A 47 -17.42 23.95 7.45
C PHE A 47 -17.63 23.25 6.09
N TYR A 48 -18.46 23.77 5.20
CA TYR A 48 -18.77 23.20 3.89
C TYR A 48 -18.49 24.21 2.77
N GLU A 49 -17.49 23.92 1.94
CA GLU A 49 -16.97 24.85 0.92
C GLU A 49 -17.74 24.84 -0.40
N ASN A 50 -18.53 23.79 -0.67
CA ASN A 50 -19.23 23.63 -1.95
C ASN A 50 -20.61 24.31 -1.94
N ARG A 51 -21.15 24.56 -3.14
CA ARG A 51 -22.58 24.93 -3.27
C ARG A 51 -23.47 23.79 -2.78
N LEU A 52 -24.42 24.13 -1.92
CA LEU A 52 -25.28 23.14 -1.28
C LEU A 52 -26.39 22.66 -2.23
N SER A 53 -26.36 21.38 -2.59
CA SER A 53 -27.46 20.77 -3.35
C SER A 53 -28.71 20.61 -2.47
N PRO A 54 -29.94 20.58 -3.04
CA PRO A 54 -31.16 20.35 -2.26
C PRO A 54 -31.15 19.02 -1.49
N VAL A 55 -30.45 18.01 -2.02
CA VAL A 55 -30.30 16.71 -1.35
C VAL A 55 -29.39 16.85 -0.13
N MET A 56 -28.24 17.52 -0.29
CA MET A 56 -27.29 17.72 0.81
C MET A 56 -27.87 18.64 1.89
N ALA A 57 -28.64 19.65 1.52
CA ALA A 57 -29.40 20.47 2.46
C ALA A 57 -30.33 19.62 3.34
N LYS A 58 -31.02 18.65 2.73
CA LYS A 58 -31.87 17.71 3.50
C LYS A 58 -31.04 16.82 4.44
N CYS A 59 -29.84 16.41 4.04
CA CYS A 59 -28.94 15.63 4.90
C CYS A 59 -28.49 16.44 6.12
N PHE A 60 -28.03 17.69 5.94
CA PHE A 60 -27.64 18.56 7.05
C PHE A 60 -28.81 18.89 7.98
N TYR A 61 -29.98 19.21 7.43
CA TYR A 61 -31.18 19.43 8.21
C TYR A 61 -31.52 18.22 9.10
N ASN A 62 -31.45 17.00 8.55
CA ASN A 62 -31.69 15.80 9.33
C ASN A 62 -30.59 15.53 10.37
N ALA A 63 -29.35 15.95 10.11
CA ALA A 63 -28.24 15.81 11.05
C ALA A 63 -28.36 16.81 12.22
N GLN A 64 -28.76 18.05 11.95
CA GLN A 64 -29.02 19.07 12.97
C GLN A 64 -30.19 18.71 13.89
N LYS A 65 -31.12 17.86 13.43
CA LYS A 65 -32.15 17.26 14.30
C LYS A 65 -31.60 16.25 15.31
N LYS A 66 -30.41 15.69 15.06
CA LYS A 66 -29.82 14.64 15.87
C LYS A 66 -28.69 15.16 16.76
N LEU A 67 -28.01 16.23 16.35
CA LEU A 67 -26.84 16.78 17.02
C LEU A 67 -26.71 18.27 16.80
N ASP A 68 -26.19 18.96 17.79
CA ASP A 68 -25.86 20.39 17.72
C ASP A 68 -24.44 20.59 17.17
N PHE A 69 -24.34 21.43 16.14
CA PHE A 69 -23.08 21.86 15.54
C PHE A 69 -23.28 23.17 14.77
N ASN A 70 -22.23 23.98 14.68
CA ASN A 70 -22.19 25.14 13.79
C ASN A 70 -22.04 24.65 12.35
N LEU A 71 -23.00 24.91 11.47
CA LEU A 71 -22.83 24.64 10.05
C LEU A 71 -22.41 25.94 9.37
N VAL A 72 -21.27 25.93 8.67
CA VAL A 72 -20.67 27.14 8.12
C VAL A 72 -20.45 26.98 6.61
N PHE A 73 -20.82 28.01 5.84
CA PHE A 73 -20.68 28.04 4.39
C PHE A 73 -19.82 29.23 3.93
N THR A 74 -19.08 29.04 2.84
CA THR A 74 -18.32 30.10 2.15
C THR A 74 -19.16 30.95 1.20
N HIS A 75 -20.32 30.45 0.76
CA HIS A 75 -21.11 31.04 -0.32
C HIS A 75 -22.54 31.36 0.11
N SER A 76 -23.18 32.26 -0.64
CA SER A 76 -24.53 32.76 -0.34
C SER A 76 -25.59 31.65 -0.25
N GLN A 77 -26.64 32.00 0.50
CA GLN A 77 -27.58 31.09 1.16
C GLN A 77 -28.04 29.88 0.34
N PRO A 78 -28.09 28.68 0.93
CA PRO A 78 -28.95 27.63 0.41
C PRO A 78 -30.42 28.09 0.49
N HIS A 79 -31.23 27.79 -0.54
CA HIS A 79 -32.67 28.08 -0.58
C HIS A 79 -33.53 27.33 0.48
N SER A 80 -32.93 26.84 1.57
CA SER A 80 -33.61 26.10 2.62
C SER A 80 -33.79 26.96 3.87
N ARG A 81 -34.98 27.54 4.04
CA ARG A 81 -35.38 28.28 5.27
C ARG A 81 -35.31 27.46 6.57
N LYS A 82 -35.09 26.14 6.49
CA LYS A 82 -35.15 25.22 7.64
C LYS A 82 -33.79 24.88 8.26
N LEU A 83 -32.71 25.37 7.66
CA LEU A 83 -31.35 24.96 7.98
C LEU A 83 -30.67 26.08 8.76
N ASN A 84 -30.12 25.77 9.93
CA ASN A 84 -29.40 26.77 10.72
C ASN A 84 -27.95 26.79 10.24
N PHE A 85 -27.48 27.92 9.74
CA PHE A 85 -26.11 28.03 9.23
C PHE A 85 -25.55 29.44 9.41
N ILE A 86 -24.23 29.53 9.29
CA ILE A 86 -23.43 30.74 9.36
C ILE A 86 -22.75 30.91 8.00
N ILE A 87 -22.66 32.13 7.50
CA ILE A 87 -21.84 32.44 6.32
C ILE A 87 -20.57 33.11 6.83
N SER A 88 -19.43 32.49 6.55
CA SER A 88 -18.11 33.05 6.87
C SER A 88 -17.06 32.42 5.97
N ASP A 89 -16.09 33.23 5.54
CA ASP A 89 -14.91 32.79 4.78
C ASP A 89 -13.60 32.89 5.58
N ASP A 90 -13.70 33.13 6.89
CA ASP A 90 -12.58 33.48 7.75
C ASP A 90 -11.48 32.42 7.74
N GLU A 91 -10.22 32.83 7.57
CA GLU A 91 -9.08 31.92 7.60
C GLU A 91 -8.87 31.24 8.96
N ASN A 92 -9.36 31.84 10.06
CA ASN A 92 -9.36 31.21 11.37
C ASN A 92 -10.27 29.99 11.43
N LEU A 93 -11.37 29.97 10.65
CA LEU A 93 -12.15 28.76 10.47
C LEU A 93 -11.22 27.69 9.94
N LYS A 94 -10.55 27.93 8.81
CA LYS A 94 -9.61 27.01 8.12
C LYS A 94 -8.46 26.47 8.99
N LYS A 95 -8.10 27.17 10.06
CA LYS A 95 -7.08 26.77 11.05
C LYS A 95 -7.63 25.94 12.21
N LEU A 96 -8.92 26.03 12.50
CA LEU A 96 -9.55 25.09 13.44
C LEU A 96 -9.40 23.67 12.89
N ASN A 97 -9.04 22.71 13.74
CA ASN A 97 -9.00 21.29 13.38
C ASN A 97 -10.41 20.69 13.10
N VAL A 98 -11.40 21.57 12.96
CA VAL A 98 -12.81 21.30 12.81
C VAL A 98 -13.29 21.57 11.38
N ASN A 99 -12.44 21.99 10.44
CA ASN A 99 -12.91 22.20 9.06
C ASN A 99 -13.15 20.91 8.29
N TYR A 100 -14.34 20.82 7.70
CA TYR A 100 -14.75 19.70 6.87
C TYR A 100 -14.68 20.09 5.39
N ARG A 101 -13.48 20.39 4.90
CA ARG A 101 -13.26 20.62 3.47
C ARG A 101 -13.67 19.37 2.69
N SER A 102 -14.82 19.48 2.03
CA SER A 102 -15.44 18.37 1.35
C SER A 102 -15.19 18.55 -0.15
N SER A 103 -14.33 17.73 -0.76
CA SER A 103 -14.24 17.60 -2.22
C SER A 103 -14.49 16.16 -2.59
N SER A 104 -15.27 15.90 -3.63
CA SER A 104 -15.57 14.53 -4.05
C SER A 104 -16.01 14.42 -5.49
N ASN A 105 -15.44 13.40 -6.14
CA ASN A 105 -15.92 12.80 -7.38
C ASN A 105 -16.14 11.30 -7.11
N TYR A 106 -17.38 10.91 -6.83
CA TYR A 106 -17.73 9.50 -6.57
C TYR A 106 -17.57 8.65 -7.84
N ASN A 107 -16.87 7.51 -7.75
CA ASN A 107 -16.81 6.52 -8.81
C ASN A 107 -17.18 5.11 -8.27
N PRO A 108 -18.26 4.47 -8.78
CA PRO A 108 -18.64 3.10 -8.44
C PRO A 108 -17.67 2.10 -9.09
N VAL A 109 -16.51 1.92 -8.45
CA VAL A 109 -15.49 0.96 -8.89
C VAL A 109 -15.55 -0.33 -8.06
N ALA A 110 -14.98 -1.44 -8.54
CA ALA A 110 -14.84 -2.71 -7.83
C ALA A 110 -14.15 -2.59 -6.44
N SER A 111 -14.35 -3.59 -5.57
CA SER A 111 -13.79 -3.68 -4.20
C SER A 111 -12.34 -4.16 -4.15
N GLU A 112 -11.78 -4.57 -5.28
CA GLU A 112 -10.49 -5.24 -5.35
C GLU A 112 -9.35 -4.29 -5.75
N ASN A 113 -8.14 -4.64 -5.31
CA ASN A 113 -6.91 -4.06 -5.85
C ASN A 113 -6.78 -4.41 -7.34
N TYR A 114 -6.58 -3.42 -8.20
CA TYR A 114 -6.28 -3.66 -9.60
C TYR A 114 -5.46 -2.56 -10.25
N ILE A 115 -4.83 -2.94 -11.37
CA ILE A 115 -4.23 -2.04 -12.35
C ILE A 115 -4.80 -2.44 -13.71
N MET A 116 -5.42 -1.49 -14.40
CA MET A 116 -6.00 -1.68 -15.73
C MET A 116 -5.39 -0.72 -16.74
N PHE A 117 -5.29 -1.18 -17.97
CA PHE A 117 -4.85 -0.41 -19.13
C PHE A 117 -5.91 -0.54 -20.22
N ASN A 118 -6.50 0.57 -20.66
CA ASN A 118 -7.63 0.59 -21.60
C ASN A 118 -8.77 -0.38 -21.21
N GLY A 119 -9.04 -0.50 -19.89
CA GLY A 119 -10.05 -1.41 -19.34
C GLY A 119 -9.65 -2.88 -19.26
N LYS A 120 -8.42 -3.24 -19.67
CA LYS A 120 -7.87 -4.61 -19.59
C LYS A 120 -6.95 -4.74 -18.37
N LYS A 121 -7.12 -5.80 -17.58
CA LYS A 121 -6.24 -6.11 -16.43
C LYS A 121 -4.98 -6.80 -16.95
N ALA A 122 -3.80 -6.29 -16.59
CA ALA A 122 -2.56 -7.01 -16.86
C ALA A 122 -2.49 -8.27 -15.99
N LYS A 123 -2.16 -9.42 -16.58
CA LYS A 123 -1.96 -10.66 -15.83
C LYS A 123 -0.63 -10.55 -15.08
N GLN A 124 -0.69 -10.43 -13.76
CA GLN A 124 0.49 -10.38 -12.91
C GLN A 124 0.87 -11.77 -12.43
N THR A 125 2.18 -12.05 -12.43
CA THR A 125 2.75 -13.30 -11.95
C THR A 125 3.78 -12.99 -10.88
N LEU A 126 3.75 -13.75 -9.77
CA LEU A 126 4.77 -13.63 -8.73
C LEU A 126 6.08 -14.24 -9.25
N CYS A 127 7.13 -13.43 -9.32
CA CYS A 127 8.48 -13.85 -9.72
C CYS A 127 9.51 -13.10 -8.87
N ASN A 128 10.39 -13.82 -8.17
CA ASN A 128 11.47 -13.25 -7.36
C ASN A 128 10.98 -12.18 -6.38
N TYR A 129 9.86 -12.44 -5.70
CA TYR A 129 9.20 -11.53 -4.76
C TYR A 129 8.57 -10.27 -5.36
N PHE A 130 8.46 -10.20 -6.69
CA PHE A 130 7.77 -9.14 -7.40
C PHE A 130 6.52 -9.68 -8.08
N TYR A 131 5.50 -8.85 -8.18
CA TYR A 131 4.39 -9.09 -9.11
C TYR A 131 4.68 -8.35 -10.40
N ASP A 132 5.17 -9.09 -11.39
CA ASP A 132 5.45 -8.57 -12.72
C ASP A 132 4.27 -8.89 -13.64
N GLY A 133 3.89 -7.94 -14.49
CA GLY A 133 2.85 -8.10 -15.49
C GLY A 133 3.22 -7.39 -16.78
N PHE A 134 2.74 -7.94 -17.88
CA PHE A 134 2.93 -7.38 -19.22
C PHE A 134 1.61 -7.43 -19.97
N LEU A 135 1.33 -6.38 -20.73
CA LEU A 135 0.17 -6.28 -21.60
C LEU A 135 0.56 -5.50 -22.86
N GLU A 136 0.21 -6.05 -24.01
CA GLU A 136 0.28 -5.35 -25.28
C GLU A 136 -1.14 -4.95 -25.71
N ASP A 137 -1.32 -3.68 -26.06
CA ASP A 137 -2.60 -3.17 -26.55
C ASP A 137 -2.41 -2.06 -27.58
N ASN A 138 -2.96 -2.25 -28.78
CA ASN A 138 -2.97 -1.24 -29.86
C ASN A 138 -1.59 -0.63 -30.21
N GLY A 139 -0.53 -1.44 -30.15
CA GLY A 139 0.84 -1.01 -30.40
C GLY A 139 1.48 -0.23 -29.23
N ILE A 140 0.96 -0.43 -28.01
CA ILE A 140 1.58 0.02 -26.78
C ILE A 140 1.91 -1.21 -25.92
N ASN A 141 3.19 -1.33 -25.56
CA ASN A 141 3.64 -2.26 -24.55
C ASN A 141 3.52 -1.61 -23.18
N CYS A 142 2.77 -2.24 -22.29
CA CYS A 142 2.58 -1.83 -20.90
C CYS A 142 3.24 -2.86 -19.99
N PHE A 143 4.20 -2.42 -19.19
CA PHE A 143 4.83 -3.24 -18.16
C PHE A 143 4.44 -2.72 -16.78
N VAL A 144 4.10 -3.64 -15.88
CA VAL A 144 3.81 -3.35 -14.47
C VAL A 144 4.71 -4.21 -13.60
N ARG A 145 5.29 -3.58 -12.58
CA ARG A 145 6.03 -4.27 -11.53
C ARG A 145 5.60 -3.74 -10.18
N GLU A 146 5.31 -4.66 -9.27
CA GLU A 146 5.00 -4.31 -7.88
C GLU A 146 5.92 -5.02 -6.90
N CYS A 147 6.27 -4.31 -5.83
CA CYS A 147 7.02 -4.87 -4.70
C CYS A 147 6.54 -4.27 -3.38
N VAL A 148 6.99 -4.88 -2.29
CA VAL A 148 6.80 -4.36 -0.93
C VAL A 148 8.17 -3.99 -0.36
N LEU A 149 8.36 -2.71 -0.07
CA LEU A 149 9.46 -2.16 0.70
C LEU A 149 9.10 -0.72 1.06
N SER A 150 9.01 -0.39 2.35
CA SER A 150 8.53 0.94 2.79
C SER A 150 7.21 1.35 2.13
N GLY A 151 6.25 0.42 2.13
CA GLY A 151 4.97 0.52 1.46
C GLY A 151 4.88 -0.42 0.26
N ARG A 152 3.80 -0.27 -0.50
CA ARG A 152 3.60 -0.94 -1.78
C ARG A 152 4.12 -0.04 -2.91
N GLY A 153 5.22 -0.43 -3.53
CA GLY A 153 5.78 0.24 -4.70
C GLY A 153 5.16 -0.32 -5.99
N ILE A 154 4.78 0.56 -6.90
CA ILE A 154 4.20 0.22 -8.21
C ILE A 154 4.95 1.00 -9.27
N TYR A 155 5.57 0.27 -10.19
CA TYR A 155 6.23 0.81 -11.37
C TYR A 155 5.42 0.47 -12.61
N LEU A 156 5.11 1.50 -13.40
CA LEU A 156 4.46 1.37 -14.70
C LEU A 156 5.39 1.90 -15.79
N GLU A 157 5.51 1.14 -16.87
CA GLU A 157 6.25 1.53 -18.06
C GLU A 157 5.36 1.38 -19.29
N PHE A 158 5.43 2.37 -20.17
CA PHE A 158 4.68 2.43 -21.40
C PHE A 158 5.64 2.68 -22.57
N LEU A 159 5.55 1.86 -23.61
CA LEU A 159 6.31 2.01 -24.84
C LEU A 159 5.37 1.98 -26.03
N ASN A 160 5.33 3.04 -26.82
CA ASN A 160 4.68 3.02 -28.13
C ASN A 160 5.59 2.30 -29.13
N THR A 161 5.14 1.23 -29.76
CA THR A 161 5.91 0.44 -30.73
C THR A 161 5.61 0.84 -32.18
N THR A 162 4.80 1.87 -32.40
CA THR A 162 4.31 2.28 -33.73
C THR A 162 4.94 3.59 -34.21
N ASN A 163 4.83 3.83 -35.52
CA ASN A 163 5.20 5.08 -36.19
C ASN A 163 4.21 6.24 -35.97
N SER A 164 3.13 6.03 -35.23
CA SER A 164 2.05 7.00 -35.02
C SER A 164 1.89 7.34 -33.54
N GLU A 165 1.36 8.52 -33.22
CA GLU A 165 0.98 8.83 -31.84
C GLU A 165 -0.10 7.86 -31.35
N LYS A 166 0.05 7.39 -30.10
CA LYS A 166 -0.90 6.50 -29.46
C LYS A 166 -1.32 7.05 -28.10
N SER A 167 -2.52 6.68 -27.67
CA SER A 167 -3.01 7.03 -26.33
C SER A 167 -3.29 5.78 -25.51
N VAL A 168 -3.01 5.86 -24.21
CA VAL A 168 -3.34 4.82 -23.25
C VAL A 168 -4.00 5.45 -22.04
N ASN A 169 -5.12 4.87 -21.63
CA ASN A 169 -5.71 5.13 -20.34
C ASN A 169 -5.23 4.06 -19.37
N PHE A 170 -4.71 4.44 -18.22
CA PHE A 170 -4.48 3.49 -17.14
C PHE A 170 -5.21 3.90 -15.88
N GLU A 171 -5.57 2.90 -15.10
CA GLU A 171 -6.32 3.05 -13.87
C GLU A 171 -5.71 2.18 -12.77
N ILE A 172 -5.47 2.75 -11.60
CA ILE A 172 -5.01 2.05 -10.41
C ILE A 172 -6.10 2.20 -9.35
N ASN A 173 -6.55 1.08 -8.79
CA ASN A 173 -7.50 1.07 -7.69
C ASN A 173 -6.87 0.43 -6.45
N LEU A 174 -6.85 1.19 -5.36
CA LEU A 174 -6.30 0.78 -4.07
C LEU A 174 -7.40 0.88 -3.01
N PRO A 175 -8.00 -0.25 -2.57
CA PRO A 175 -8.88 -0.26 -1.43
C PRO A 175 -8.08 -0.01 -0.14
N LEU A 176 -8.70 0.76 0.75
CA LEU A 176 -8.27 1.02 2.10
C LEU A 176 -9.03 0.09 3.05
N GLU A 177 -8.49 -0.10 4.24
CA GLU A 177 -9.21 -0.79 5.31
C GLU A 177 -10.54 -0.09 5.61
N LYS A 178 -11.53 -0.84 6.09
CA LYS A 178 -12.84 -0.25 6.42
C LYS A 178 -12.64 0.79 7.52
N GLY A 179 -13.01 2.04 7.22
CA GLY A 179 -12.81 3.14 8.14
C GLY A 179 -13.34 4.44 7.55
N TYR A 180 -13.08 5.53 8.27
CA TYR A 180 -13.37 6.88 7.79
C TYR A 180 -12.07 7.62 7.60
N TYR A 181 -11.92 8.27 6.46
CA TYR A 181 -10.70 8.93 6.06
C TYR A 181 -10.97 10.36 5.59
N THR A 182 -9.91 11.15 5.63
CA THR A 182 -9.78 12.42 4.88
C THR A 182 -8.64 12.31 3.89
N PHE A 183 -8.84 12.89 2.71
CA PHE A 183 -7.85 12.96 1.65
C PHE A 183 -7.44 14.41 1.44
N GLU A 184 -6.14 14.66 1.50
CA GLU A 184 -5.54 15.96 1.25
C GLU A 184 -4.56 15.82 0.08
N LYS A 185 -4.84 16.51 -1.03
CA LYS A 185 -3.95 16.52 -2.18
C LYS A 185 -2.76 17.43 -1.89
N LEU A 186 -1.57 16.86 -1.95
CA LEU A 186 -0.29 17.56 -1.81
C LEU A 186 0.45 17.52 -3.15
N LEU A 187 1.57 18.26 -3.21
CA LEU A 187 2.50 18.11 -4.33
C LEU A 187 3.07 16.69 -4.33
N HIS A 188 2.84 15.93 -5.41
CA HIS A 188 3.30 14.55 -5.61
C HIS A 188 2.81 13.49 -4.62
N ALA A 189 1.81 13.80 -3.79
CA ALA A 189 1.22 12.84 -2.87
C ALA A 189 -0.24 13.17 -2.55
N ILE A 190 -1.00 12.16 -2.13
CA ILE A 190 -2.26 12.34 -1.42
C ILE A 190 -2.04 11.83 0.00
N LYS A 191 -2.21 12.73 0.96
CA LYS A 191 -2.22 12.38 2.37
C LYS A 191 -3.59 11.85 2.73
N ILE A 192 -3.61 10.65 3.30
CA ILE A 192 -4.78 9.91 3.71
C ILE A 192 -4.71 9.81 5.23
N THR A 193 -5.69 10.36 5.94
CA THR A 193 -5.70 10.33 7.40
C THR A 193 -6.93 9.58 7.87
N HIS A 194 -6.73 8.51 8.64
CA HIS A 194 -7.82 7.79 9.27
C HIS A 194 -8.37 8.62 10.44
N LEU A 195 -9.68 8.88 10.44
CA LEU A 195 -10.28 9.87 11.34
C LEU A 195 -10.28 9.46 12.81
N PHE A 196 -10.41 8.16 13.12
CA PHE A 196 -10.43 7.71 14.52
C PHE A 196 -9.02 7.54 15.11
N SER A 197 -8.17 6.72 14.48
CA SER A 197 -6.79 6.50 14.94
C SER A 197 -5.85 7.68 14.72
N GLY A 198 -6.17 8.61 13.80
CA GLY A 198 -5.24 9.65 13.37
C GLY A 198 -4.06 9.13 12.55
N GLU A 199 -4.03 7.84 12.21
CA GLU A 199 -2.97 7.24 11.40
C GLU A 199 -2.92 7.89 10.03
N ARG A 200 -1.70 8.20 9.57
CA ARG A 200 -1.43 8.87 8.31
C ARG A 200 -0.78 7.90 7.34
N MET A 201 -1.30 7.89 6.12
CA MET A 201 -0.75 7.19 4.98
C MET A 201 -0.62 8.18 3.82
N PHE A 202 0.21 7.82 2.85
CA PHE A 202 0.45 8.61 1.66
C PHE A 202 0.33 7.71 0.45
N PHE A 203 -0.42 8.20 -0.53
CA PHE A 203 -0.34 7.70 -1.89
C PHE A 203 0.54 8.67 -2.70
N ASN A 204 1.78 8.28 -2.93
CA ASN A 204 2.80 9.05 -3.63
C ASN A 204 2.77 8.75 -5.13
N PHE A 205 3.04 9.77 -5.96
CA PHE A 205 2.96 9.65 -7.41
C PHE A 205 3.90 10.62 -8.15
N SER A 206 4.58 10.13 -9.19
CA SER A 206 5.48 10.95 -10.01
C SER A 206 4.77 11.80 -11.08
N SER A 207 3.58 11.41 -11.53
CA SER A 207 2.89 12.12 -12.63
C SER A 207 2.05 13.32 -12.17
N LYS A 208 2.24 14.47 -12.82
CA LYS A 208 1.35 15.63 -12.68
C LYS A 208 0.02 15.45 -13.44
N ALA A 209 -0.06 14.51 -14.39
CA ALA A 209 -1.24 14.28 -15.23
C ALA A 209 -2.30 13.35 -14.59
N ASN A 210 -2.08 12.93 -13.34
CA ASN A 210 -3.00 12.02 -12.65
C ASN A 210 -4.30 12.72 -12.26
N LYS A 211 -5.42 12.13 -12.68
CA LYS A 211 -6.75 12.45 -12.17
C LYS A 211 -7.06 11.48 -11.05
N PHE A 212 -7.41 12.03 -9.90
CA PHE A 212 -7.74 11.24 -8.72
C PHE A 212 -9.23 11.27 -8.51
N CYS A 213 -9.80 10.08 -8.35
CA CYS A 213 -11.14 9.87 -7.84
C CYS A 213 -11.02 9.14 -6.51
N PHE A 214 -11.77 9.60 -5.53
CA PHE A 214 -11.85 8.95 -4.23
C PHE A 214 -13.25 8.39 -4.11
N SER A 215 -13.44 7.30 -3.37
CA SER A 215 -14.78 6.81 -3.00
C SER A 215 -15.50 7.71 -2.00
N CYS A 216 -15.34 9.02 -2.15
CA CYS A 216 -16.05 10.03 -1.41
C CYS A 216 -17.38 10.28 -2.12
N VAL A 217 -18.44 10.54 -1.37
CA VAL A 217 -19.65 11.20 -1.85
C VAL A 217 -19.63 12.60 -1.25
N ASP A 218 -19.55 13.63 -2.07
CA ASP A 218 -19.50 15.05 -1.66
C ASP A 218 -18.55 15.36 -0.49
N GLY A 219 -17.41 14.65 -0.40
CA GLY A 219 -16.32 14.78 0.59
C GLY A 219 -16.58 14.03 1.90
N VAL A 220 -17.51 13.08 1.86
CA VAL A 220 -18.15 12.47 3.01
C VAL A 220 -18.13 10.95 2.76
N GLU A 221 -17.30 10.22 3.51
CA GLU A 221 -17.15 8.76 3.38
C GLU A 221 -18.09 7.99 4.30
N ASN A 222 -19.10 7.32 3.75
CA ASN A 222 -19.56 6.07 4.34
C ASN A 222 -19.25 5.02 3.29
N CYS A 223 -18.04 4.51 3.33
CA CYS A 223 -17.69 3.39 2.50
C CYS A 223 -17.41 2.22 3.42
N ALA A 224 -18.22 1.17 3.29
CA ALA A 224 -17.78 -0.15 3.70
C ALA A 224 -16.44 -0.55 3.03
N TYR A 225 -16.04 0.16 1.96
CA TYR A 225 -14.83 -0.07 1.14
C TYR A 225 -14.20 1.26 0.65
N PRO A 226 -13.51 2.03 1.52
CA PRO A 226 -12.85 3.26 1.10
C PRO A 226 -11.72 2.93 0.13
N LYS A 227 -11.42 3.81 -0.84
CA LYS A 227 -10.42 3.55 -1.88
C LYS A 227 -9.86 4.81 -2.53
N VAL A 228 -8.64 4.68 -3.01
CA VAL A 228 -7.99 5.62 -3.91
C VAL A 228 -8.03 5.06 -5.32
N ASN A 229 -8.68 5.79 -6.22
CA ASN A 229 -8.69 5.47 -7.64
C ASN A 229 -7.91 6.55 -8.40
N ILE A 230 -6.90 6.12 -9.15
CA ILE A 230 -6.12 6.99 -10.03
C ILE A 230 -6.47 6.62 -11.44
N SER A 231 -6.83 7.60 -12.25
CA SER A 231 -6.91 7.45 -13.70
C SER A 231 -6.01 8.46 -14.38
N CYS A 232 -5.36 8.03 -15.45
CA CYS A 232 -4.53 8.90 -16.26
C CYS A 232 -4.73 8.55 -17.73
N ASN A 233 -4.75 9.59 -18.57
CA ASN A 233 -4.72 9.45 -20.02
C ASN A 233 -3.37 9.96 -20.49
N LEU A 234 -2.59 9.08 -21.10
CA LEU A 234 -1.28 9.38 -21.64
C LEU A 234 -1.35 9.44 -23.16
N ARG A 235 -0.57 10.35 -23.74
CA ARG A 235 -0.26 10.37 -25.17
C ARG A 235 1.23 10.13 -25.35
N LEU A 236 1.55 9.15 -26.20
CA LEU A 236 2.91 8.69 -26.48
C LEU A 236 3.23 8.96 -27.94
N LYS A 237 4.29 9.74 -28.19
CA LYS A 237 4.87 9.92 -29.52
C LYS A 237 5.37 8.58 -30.08
N PRO A 238 5.60 8.47 -31.40
CA PRO A 238 6.19 7.29 -32.01
C PRO A 238 7.46 6.85 -31.26
N TYR A 239 7.57 5.55 -30.96
CA TYR A 239 8.72 4.96 -30.25
C TYR A 239 9.03 5.54 -28.85
N GLN A 240 8.13 6.37 -28.30
CA GLN A 240 8.35 6.98 -27.01
C GLN A 240 8.15 5.98 -25.88
N LYS A 241 9.09 5.98 -24.94
CA LYS A 241 9.00 5.30 -23.64
C LYS A 241 8.72 6.31 -22.54
N GLN A 242 7.77 6.00 -21.65
CA GLN A 242 7.48 6.76 -20.44
C GLN A 242 7.37 5.81 -19.25
N HIS A 243 7.73 6.30 -18.06
CA HIS A 243 7.69 5.52 -16.84
C HIS A 243 7.06 6.33 -15.70
N TYR A 244 6.42 5.62 -14.79
CA TYR A 244 5.75 6.19 -13.63
C TYR A 244 5.99 5.34 -12.40
N PHE A 245 6.24 6.02 -11.29
CA PHE A 245 6.38 5.39 -9.98
C PHE A 245 5.29 5.87 -9.05
N TYR A 246 4.70 4.92 -8.35
CA TYR A 246 3.72 5.12 -7.29
C TYR A 246 4.17 4.37 -6.05
N ASN A 247 3.84 4.91 -4.89
CA ASN A 247 4.04 4.21 -3.63
C ASN A 247 2.89 4.49 -2.67
N PHE A 248 2.39 3.45 -2.02
CA PHE A 248 1.43 3.55 -0.94
C PHE A 248 2.10 3.16 0.38
N GLY A 249 2.30 4.10 1.29
CA GLY A 249 3.05 3.88 2.54
C GLY A 249 2.77 4.92 3.61
N SER A 250 3.49 4.89 4.73
CA SER A 250 3.32 5.83 5.85
C SER A 250 4.06 7.17 5.68
N GLU A 251 4.90 7.30 4.65
CA GLU A 251 5.73 8.49 4.43
C GLU A 251 5.57 9.05 3.01
N LYS A 252 5.95 10.32 2.84
CA LYS A 252 6.11 10.91 1.52
C LYS A 252 7.35 10.33 0.86
N PHE A 253 7.15 9.50 -0.16
CA PHE A 253 8.23 8.76 -0.81
C PHE A 253 7.95 8.62 -2.30
N MET A 254 8.79 9.22 -3.13
CA MET A 254 8.64 9.19 -4.58
C MET A 254 10.02 9.13 -5.23
N LEU A 255 10.11 8.35 -6.29
CA LEU A 255 11.31 8.21 -7.12
C LEU A 255 11.01 8.81 -8.50
N ASN A 256 11.97 9.54 -9.05
CA ASN A 256 11.80 10.29 -10.30
C ASN A 256 12.65 9.77 -11.44
N SER A 257 13.78 9.12 -11.14
CA SER A 257 14.67 8.57 -12.16
C SER A 257 14.57 7.05 -12.26
N MET A 258 14.90 6.51 -13.42
CA MET A 258 14.99 5.05 -13.61
C MET A 258 16.05 4.42 -12.72
N GLU A 259 17.17 5.09 -12.50
CA GLU A 259 18.25 4.62 -11.63
C GLU A 259 17.77 4.45 -10.17
N GLU A 260 17.03 5.44 -9.65
CA GLU A 260 16.44 5.38 -8.32
C GLU A 260 15.43 4.22 -8.20
N ILE A 261 14.57 4.07 -9.22
CA ILE A 261 13.56 3.02 -9.27
C ILE A 261 14.22 1.64 -9.29
N GLU A 262 15.24 1.44 -10.13
CA GLU A 262 15.99 0.19 -10.19
C GLU A 262 16.71 -0.12 -8.88
N ALA A 263 17.33 0.88 -8.25
CA ALA A 263 17.98 0.74 -6.96
C ALA A 263 16.98 0.33 -5.86
N TYR A 264 15.78 0.93 -5.85
CA TYR A 264 14.70 0.57 -4.93
C TYR A 264 14.24 -0.88 -5.10
N PHE A 265 14.02 -1.34 -6.35
CA PHE A 265 13.68 -2.74 -6.60
C PHE A 265 14.83 -3.68 -6.23
N ALA A 266 16.08 -3.34 -6.54
CA ALA A 266 17.24 -4.14 -6.14
C ALA A 266 17.34 -4.26 -4.61
N GLN A 267 17.10 -3.18 -3.88
CA GLN A 267 17.07 -3.17 -2.42
C GLN A 267 15.91 -4.03 -1.86
N SER A 268 14.71 -3.91 -2.45
CA SER A 268 13.54 -4.72 -2.06
C SER A 268 13.84 -6.21 -2.26
N LYS A 269 14.43 -6.60 -3.41
CA LYS A 269 14.86 -7.97 -3.65
C LYS A 269 15.86 -8.44 -2.61
N ARG A 270 16.90 -7.64 -2.33
CA ARG A 270 17.93 -7.98 -1.34
C ARG A 270 17.32 -8.24 0.03
N LYS A 271 16.50 -7.31 0.52
CA LYS A 271 15.81 -7.41 1.81
C LYS A 271 14.87 -8.61 1.86
N THR A 272 14.14 -8.85 0.79
CA THR A 272 13.21 -9.99 0.75
C THR A 272 13.97 -11.32 0.72
N CYS A 273 15.08 -11.41 -0.01
CA CYS A 273 15.96 -12.58 0.06
C CYS A 273 16.50 -12.77 1.49
N GLU A 274 16.92 -11.72 2.19
CA GLU A 274 17.45 -11.84 3.57
C GLU A 274 16.46 -12.48 4.56
N ILE A 275 15.15 -12.26 4.37
CA ILE A 275 14.09 -12.63 5.31
C ILE A 275 13.22 -13.82 4.85
N PHE A 276 13.05 -14.02 3.55
CA PHE A 276 12.08 -14.97 3.01
C PHE A 276 12.70 -16.03 2.10
N ASP A 277 14.02 -16.01 1.85
CA ASP A 277 14.67 -17.00 0.98
C ASP A 277 14.66 -18.42 1.53
N VAL A 278 14.42 -18.58 2.82
CA VAL A 278 14.58 -19.84 3.50
C VAL A 278 13.46 -20.09 4.51
N LYS A 279 13.00 -21.34 4.57
CA LYS A 279 12.26 -21.90 5.71
C LYS A 279 13.08 -22.98 6.39
N ILE A 280 13.15 -22.94 7.71
CA ILE A 280 13.96 -23.85 8.52
C ILE A 280 13.02 -24.69 9.38
N ASP A 281 13.04 -26.01 9.19
CA ASP A 281 12.39 -26.94 10.10
C ASP A 281 13.43 -27.54 11.05
N THR A 282 13.25 -27.28 12.34
CA THR A 282 14.12 -27.74 13.42
C THR A 282 13.40 -28.74 14.32
N LYS A 283 14.14 -29.37 15.21
CA LYS A 283 13.58 -30.20 16.29
C LYS A 283 12.71 -29.40 17.28
N PHE A 284 12.83 -28.08 17.31
CA PHE A 284 12.14 -27.19 18.26
C PHE A 284 10.95 -26.48 17.60
N LYS A 285 9.73 -26.94 17.89
CA LYS A 285 8.50 -26.40 17.27
C LYS A 285 8.33 -24.89 17.47
N ASP A 286 8.69 -24.36 18.63
CA ASP A 286 8.56 -22.92 18.92
C ASP A 286 9.48 -22.07 18.02
N ILE A 287 10.70 -22.57 17.75
CA ILE A 287 11.64 -21.93 16.83
C ILE A 287 11.06 -21.96 15.42
N ASN A 288 10.49 -23.09 14.99
CA ASN A 288 9.88 -23.23 13.66
C ASN A 288 8.75 -22.22 13.44
N ASN A 289 7.85 -22.09 14.42
CA ASN A 289 6.76 -21.12 14.36
C ASN A 289 7.29 -19.69 14.27
N LYS A 290 8.32 -19.40 15.08
CA LYS A 290 8.89 -18.05 15.15
C LYS A 290 9.63 -17.65 13.87
N ILE A 291 10.47 -18.52 13.32
CA ILE A 291 11.31 -18.23 12.16
C ILE A 291 10.53 -18.29 10.84
N ASN A 292 9.55 -19.20 10.70
CA ASN A 292 8.87 -19.41 9.42
C ASN A 292 7.57 -18.62 9.26
N TYR A 293 6.97 -18.15 10.37
CA TYR A 293 5.65 -17.53 10.34
C TYR A 293 5.62 -16.18 11.10
N ILE A 294 5.86 -16.19 12.41
CA ILE A 294 5.62 -15.01 13.26
C ILE A 294 6.51 -13.82 12.88
N LEU A 295 7.83 -14.01 12.80
CA LEU A 295 8.74 -12.93 12.48
C LEU A 295 8.60 -12.47 11.01
N PRO A 296 8.56 -13.36 10.01
CA PRO A 296 8.33 -12.95 8.61
C PRO A 296 7.03 -12.18 8.41
N GLU A 297 5.91 -12.63 9.01
CA GLU A 297 4.62 -11.94 8.91
C GLU A 297 4.70 -10.53 9.52
N LYS A 298 5.28 -10.41 10.71
CA LYS A 298 5.41 -9.12 11.39
C LYS A 298 6.28 -8.14 10.59
N ILE A 299 7.39 -8.62 10.02
CA ILE A 299 8.28 -7.82 9.16
C ILE A 299 7.54 -7.40 7.89
N TYR A 300 6.88 -8.33 7.20
CA TYR A 300 6.15 -8.05 5.96
C TYR A 300 5.02 -7.04 6.17
N MET A 301 4.25 -7.19 7.26
CA MET A 301 3.16 -6.28 7.61
C MET A 301 3.68 -4.89 8.00
N ALA A 302 4.85 -4.80 8.65
CA ALA A 302 5.50 -3.52 8.89
C ALA A 302 5.88 -2.84 7.56
N TRP A 303 6.56 -3.57 6.67
CA TRP A 303 6.95 -3.05 5.35
C TRP A 303 5.73 -2.61 4.54
N LEU A 304 4.64 -3.38 4.50
CA LEU A 304 3.39 -2.99 3.84
C LEU A 304 2.82 -1.67 4.36
N LYS A 305 2.93 -1.43 5.68
CA LYS A 305 2.48 -0.21 6.34
C LYS A 305 3.47 0.95 6.19
N GLY A 306 4.55 0.79 5.42
CA GLY A 306 5.61 1.78 5.28
C GLY A 306 6.52 1.93 6.50
N LYS A 307 6.43 1.00 7.46
CA LYS A 307 7.22 1.02 8.70
C LYS A 307 8.35 0.00 8.61
N ASN A 308 9.43 0.24 9.37
CA ASN A 308 10.52 -0.72 9.53
C ASN A 308 10.47 -1.32 10.94
N ASP A 309 10.30 -2.65 11.05
CA ASP A 309 10.44 -3.36 12.32
C ASP A 309 11.86 -3.92 12.45
N ILE A 310 12.81 -3.01 12.69
CA ILE A 310 14.24 -3.33 12.81
C ILE A 310 14.49 -4.37 13.90
N LYS A 311 13.69 -4.35 14.98
CA LYS A 311 13.83 -5.31 16.08
C LYS A 311 13.52 -6.73 15.59
N SER A 312 12.39 -6.92 14.92
CA SER A 312 12.01 -8.23 14.37
C SER A 312 12.94 -8.67 13.24
N GLU A 313 13.38 -7.75 12.37
CA GLU A 313 14.40 -8.05 11.34
C GLU A 313 15.69 -8.57 11.97
N LYS A 314 16.22 -7.87 12.99
CA LYS A 314 17.45 -8.28 13.67
C LYS A 314 17.28 -9.62 14.39
N GLU A 315 16.14 -9.81 15.04
CA GLU A 315 15.82 -11.07 15.72
C GLU A 315 15.74 -12.24 14.74
N TYR A 316 15.06 -12.06 13.60
CA TYR A 316 15.01 -13.05 12.53
C TYR A 316 16.40 -13.38 12.01
N LEU A 317 17.21 -12.36 11.68
CA LEU A 317 18.55 -12.56 11.12
C LEU A 317 19.48 -13.28 12.10
N ASN A 318 19.38 -12.99 13.40
CA ASN A 318 20.14 -13.69 14.43
C ASN A 318 19.71 -15.15 14.55
N LEU A 319 18.40 -15.42 14.55
CA LEU A 319 17.87 -16.77 14.63
C LEU A 319 18.24 -17.59 13.38
N ARG A 320 18.16 -16.98 12.19
CA ARG A 320 18.58 -17.58 10.93
C ARG A 320 20.06 -17.93 10.94
N LYS A 321 20.94 -17.00 11.33
CA LYS A 321 22.39 -17.22 11.43
C LYS A 321 22.79 -18.37 12.36
N ARG A 322 21.96 -18.66 13.35
CA ARG A 322 22.15 -19.79 14.26
C ARG A 322 22.09 -21.14 13.52
N PHE A 323 21.26 -21.23 12.48
CA PHE A 323 21.06 -22.46 11.71
C PHE A 323 21.77 -22.43 10.35
N ILE A 324 21.85 -21.25 9.72
CA ILE A 324 22.29 -21.10 8.33
C ILE A 324 23.10 -19.82 8.16
N LEU A 325 24.29 -19.96 7.58
CA LEU A 325 25.14 -18.87 7.14
C LEU A 325 25.05 -18.72 5.62
N LYS A 326 25.03 -17.47 5.14
CA LYS A 326 25.05 -17.19 3.70
C LYS A 326 26.48 -17.29 3.17
N ALA A 327 26.70 -18.07 2.12
CA ALA A 327 27.96 -18.12 1.35
C ALA A 327 27.77 -17.48 -0.03
N ASN A 328 28.87 -17.16 -0.71
CA ASN A 328 28.84 -16.44 -2.00
C ASN A 328 27.92 -17.07 -3.06
N SER A 329 27.77 -18.40 -3.06
CA SER A 329 26.94 -19.15 -4.01
C SER A 329 25.86 -20.03 -3.36
N GLY A 330 25.61 -19.92 -2.05
CA GLY A 330 24.68 -20.82 -1.38
C GLY A 330 24.54 -20.62 0.14
N PHE A 331 24.20 -21.69 0.83
CA PHE A 331 23.94 -21.72 2.27
C PHE A 331 24.83 -22.76 2.95
N VAL A 332 25.37 -22.41 4.11
CA VAL A 332 26.15 -23.32 4.98
C VAL A 332 25.34 -23.55 6.25
N LEU A 333 25.15 -24.81 6.64
CA LEU A 333 24.47 -25.16 7.88
C LEU A 333 25.41 -24.95 9.08
N ASN A 334 24.89 -24.40 10.17
CA ASN A 334 25.63 -24.17 11.42
C ASN A 334 25.22 -25.19 12.49
N GLU A 335 24.05 -25.02 13.15
CA GLU A 335 23.48 -26.02 14.07
C GLU A 335 22.78 -27.21 13.34
N TYR A 336 23.51 -27.91 12.47
CA TYR A 336 22.95 -28.94 11.58
C TYR A 336 22.26 -30.12 12.29
N ASP A 337 22.71 -30.49 13.50
CA ASP A 337 22.10 -31.57 14.28
C ASP A 337 20.66 -31.26 14.71
N ASN A 338 20.33 -29.96 14.80
CA ASN A 338 19.04 -29.45 15.22
C ASN A 338 18.09 -29.20 14.05
N ILE A 339 18.55 -29.31 12.80
CA ILE A 339 17.76 -29.12 11.59
C ILE A 339 17.21 -30.47 11.11
N ASN A 340 15.93 -30.49 10.76
CA ASN A 340 15.22 -31.62 10.15
C ASN A 340 15.14 -31.45 8.64
N SER A 341 14.71 -30.28 8.16
CA SER A 341 14.74 -29.95 6.74
C SER A 341 14.90 -28.45 6.50
N LEU A 342 15.37 -28.13 5.30
CA LEU A 342 15.56 -26.77 4.82
C LEU A 342 14.70 -26.59 3.58
N LYS A 343 14.04 -25.44 3.40
CA LYS A 343 13.40 -25.11 2.12
C LYS A 343 13.92 -23.79 1.60
N ILE A 344 14.36 -23.76 0.35
CA ILE A 344 14.91 -22.57 -0.31
C ILE A 344 13.91 -22.07 -1.34
N PHE A 345 13.64 -20.77 -1.34
CA PHE A 345 12.82 -20.13 -2.35
C PHE A 345 13.63 -19.95 -3.65
N ASN A 346 13.13 -20.53 -4.75
CA ASN A 346 13.79 -20.45 -6.06
C ASN A 346 13.29 -19.31 -6.95
N GLY A 347 12.51 -18.38 -6.40
CA GLY A 347 11.88 -17.28 -7.13
C GLY A 347 10.38 -17.49 -7.39
N SER A 348 9.85 -18.71 -7.27
CA SER A 348 8.42 -18.98 -7.42
C SER A 348 7.86 -19.88 -6.33
N ILE A 349 8.61 -20.91 -5.92
CA ILE A 349 8.20 -21.87 -4.89
C ILE A 349 9.35 -22.15 -3.91
N TYR A 350 9.00 -22.63 -2.72
CA TYR A 350 9.97 -23.21 -1.81
C TYR A 350 10.27 -24.65 -2.24
N LYS A 351 11.52 -24.95 -2.54
CA LYS A 351 12.00 -26.32 -2.76
C LYS A 351 12.63 -26.84 -1.49
N GLU A 352 12.25 -28.03 -1.09
CA GLU A 352 12.86 -28.73 0.04
C GLU A 352 14.25 -29.22 -0.34
N VAL A 353 15.18 -29.03 0.59
CA VAL A 353 16.58 -29.42 0.51
C VAL A 353 16.78 -30.45 1.61
N LEU A 354 17.18 -31.65 1.20
CA LEU A 354 17.42 -32.76 2.10
C LEU A 354 18.76 -32.55 2.80
N VAL A 355 18.72 -32.49 4.12
CA VAL A 355 19.91 -32.45 4.97
C VAL A 355 20.27 -33.88 5.31
N ILE A 356 21.31 -34.42 4.68
CA ILE A 356 21.76 -35.79 4.96
C ILE A 356 22.80 -35.75 6.07
N LYS A 357 22.50 -36.43 7.17
CA LYS A 357 23.40 -36.58 8.32
C LYS A 357 24.29 -37.81 8.10
N ASN A 358 25.59 -37.68 8.35
CA ASN A 358 26.57 -38.77 8.26
C ASN A 358 26.46 -39.57 6.94
N CYS A 359 26.77 -38.92 5.82
CA CYS A 359 26.77 -39.58 4.53
C CYS A 359 28.11 -40.28 4.31
N ASP A 360 28.10 -41.60 4.12
CA ASP A 360 29.26 -42.35 3.65
C ASP A 360 29.57 -41.98 2.19
N GLU A 361 30.84 -41.88 1.80
CA GLU A 361 31.28 -41.36 0.49
C GLU A 361 30.63 -42.13 -0.68
N LYS A 362 30.43 -43.44 -0.52
CA LYS A 362 29.76 -44.31 -1.51
C LYS A 362 28.27 -43.97 -1.70
N ALA A 363 27.59 -43.49 -0.67
CA ALA A 363 26.18 -43.10 -0.76
C ALA A 363 26.00 -41.79 -1.53
N ILE A 364 26.96 -40.87 -1.41
CA ILE A 364 26.99 -39.61 -2.17
C ILE A 364 27.20 -39.89 -3.66
N GLU A 365 28.11 -40.80 -4.00
CA GLU A 365 28.41 -41.17 -5.39
C GLU A 365 27.21 -41.86 -6.08
N HIS A 366 26.49 -42.72 -5.33
CA HIS A 366 25.26 -43.37 -5.80
C HIS A 366 24.08 -42.39 -5.93
N LEU A 367 23.98 -41.39 -5.05
CA LEU A 367 22.99 -40.31 -5.15
C LEU A 367 23.30 -39.37 -6.32
N GLY A 368 24.56 -39.00 -6.51
CA GLY A 368 25.03 -38.16 -7.61
C GLY A 368 24.79 -38.78 -8.99
N THR A 369 24.97 -40.10 -9.13
CA THR A 369 24.68 -40.85 -10.36
C THR A 369 23.18 -41.02 -10.65
N LYS A 370 22.31 -41.06 -9.62
CA LYS A 370 20.85 -41.02 -9.80
C LYS A 370 20.32 -39.62 -10.11
N LEU A 371 20.90 -38.57 -9.52
CA LEU A 371 20.49 -37.18 -9.71
C LEU A 371 20.97 -36.59 -11.04
N SER A 372 22.17 -36.97 -11.51
CA SER A 372 22.71 -36.51 -12.81
C SER A 372 21.88 -36.95 -14.01
N LYS A 373 21.11 -38.06 -13.90
CA LYS A 373 20.16 -38.48 -14.93
C LYS A 373 18.93 -37.59 -15.05
N ASN A 374 18.63 -36.75 -14.04
CA ASN A 374 17.38 -35.97 -13.96
C ASN A 374 17.55 -34.46 -13.65
N ALA A 375 18.75 -33.93 -13.40
CA ALA A 375 18.91 -32.53 -12.98
C ALA A 375 19.92 -31.74 -13.84
N LYS A 376 19.42 -30.73 -14.58
CA LYS A 376 20.24 -29.61 -15.06
C LYS A 376 20.34 -28.58 -13.93
N ASN A 377 21.57 -28.31 -13.48
CA ASN A 377 22.02 -27.35 -12.45
C ASN A 377 22.09 -27.90 -11.01
N LEU A 378 23.12 -28.71 -10.74
CA LEU A 378 23.67 -28.94 -9.40
C LEU A 378 24.92 -28.06 -9.21
N LEU A 379 24.95 -27.26 -8.14
CA LEU A 379 26.14 -26.53 -7.69
C LEU A 379 26.48 -27.03 -6.29
N ILE A 380 27.48 -27.92 -6.23
CA ILE A 380 28.05 -28.43 -4.99
C ILE A 380 29.20 -27.50 -4.62
N SER A 381 29.15 -26.82 -3.48
CA SER A 381 30.34 -26.14 -2.95
C SER A 381 31.22 -27.16 -2.24
N GLN A 382 32.16 -27.75 -2.97
CA GLN A 382 33.29 -28.48 -2.39
C GLN A 382 34.22 -27.48 -1.70
N ARG A 383 34.06 -27.23 -0.40
CA ARG A 383 35.18 -26.82 0.45
C ARG A 383 35.12 -27.59 1.77
N ASP A 384 36.24 -28.25 2.05
CA ASP A 384 36.68 -28.92 3.27
C ASP A 384 36.04 -30.26 3.64
N LEU A 385 36.25 -31.26 2.78
CA LEU A 385 36.19 -32.70 3.13
C LEU A 385 37.33 -33.16 4.06
N SER A 386 38.32 -32.30 4.36
CA SER A 386 39.50 -32.64 5.17
C SER A 386 39.42 -32.18 6.63
N SER A 387 38.37 -31.47 7.04
CA SER A 387 38.15 -31.08 8.43
C SER A 387 36.98 -31.86 9.02
N LYS A 388 37.20 -32.51 10.16
CA LYS A 388 36.19 -33.34 10.85
C LYS A 388 34.87 -32.57 11.04
N ASN A 389 33.77 -33.20 10.61
CA ASN A 389 32.34 -32.83 10.78
C ASN A 389 31.78 -31.69 9.92
N VAL A 390 31.58 -31.93 8.62
CA VAL A 390 30.75 -31.06 7.76
C VAL A 390 29.57 -31.86 7.15
N PRO A 391 28.31 -31.46 7.35
CA PRO A 391 27.15 -32.08 6.70
C PRO A 391 27.00 -31.59 5.26
N ILE A 392 26.76 -32.53 4.36
CA ILE A 392 26.61 -32.25 2.93
C ILE A 392 25.14 -31.96 2.62
N CYS A 393 24.93 -30.83 1.95
CA CYS A 393 23.63 -30.36 1.48
C CYS A 393 23.49 -30.77 0.01
N ILE A 394 22.46 -31.57 -0.33
CA ILE A 394 22.20 -32.00 -1.71
C ILE A 394 21.00 -31.23 -2.26
N VAL A 395 21.23 -30.41 -3.29
CA VAL A 395 20.22 -29.65 -4.04
C VAL A 395 19.79 -30.41 -5.28
#